data_AF-A0A8H4VW33-F1
#
_entry.id   AF-A0A8H4VW33-F1
#
_cell.length_a   1.000
_cell.length_b   1.000
_cell.length_c   1.000
_cell.angle_alpha   90.00
_cell.angle_beta   90.00
_cell.angle_gamma   90.00
#
_symmetry.space_group_name_H-M   'P 1'
#
loop_
_entity.id
_entity.type
_entity.pdbx_description
1 polymer ?
#
loop_
_entity_poly.entity_id
_entity_poly.type
_entity_poly.pdbx_seq_one_letter_code
_entity_poly.pdbx_strand_id
1 'polypeptide(L)'
;MKLISGIFLFLLPLVSAMPVLDAELATPAKNETAAERSLKTMAAKALNNTLATLDADVEAAKKAGLKPNCTRETLEWRQEFGSMAKDDRKAYTAAVACLMAKPNRTPKNISTGARSRFDDFIVTHVLQTPFVHDSATFLPWHRWYLYIYEVSLRKECGTGNGPNMSTPRRPPPSSTAMPTP
;
A
#
# COMPACT_ATOMS: atom_id res chain seq x y z
N MET A 1 -49.22 1.76 -65.98
CA MET A 1 -48.26 2.30 -65.00
C MET A 1 -47.81 1.12 -64.15
N LYS A 2 -46.64 0.51 -64.41
CA LYS A 2 -45.30 0.81 -63.84
C LYS A 2 -45.32 0.84 -62.29
N LEU A 3 -44.43 0.21 -61.51
CA LEU A 3 -43.25 -0.65 -61.70
C LEU A 3 -42.81 -1.11 -60.28
N ILE A 4 -42.23 -2.32 -60.19
CA ILE A 4 -41.01 -2.68 -59.41
C ILE A 4 -41.07 -2.88 -57.87
N SER A 5 -40.90 -4.17 -57.53
CA SER A 5 -40.11 -4.79 -56.45
C SER A 5 -39.04 -3.92 -55.77
N GLY A 6 -39.19 -3.65 -54.47
CA GLY A 6 -38.21 -2.96 -53.64
C GLY A 6 -37.38 -3.94 -52.81
N ILE A 7 -36.13 -4.13 -53.23
CA ILE A 7 -35.06 -4.88 -52.59
C ILE A 7 -34.74 -4.30 -51.19
N PHE A 8 -34.62 -5.18 -50.19
CA PHE A 8 -34.01 -4.90 -48.89
C PHE A 8 -32.54 -4.52 -49.08
N LEU A 9 -32.24 -3.22 -49.01
CA LEU A 9 -30.88 -2.71 -48.88
C LEU A 9 -30.57 -2.53 -47.38
N PHE A 10 -29.88 -3.53 -46.82
CA PHE A 10 -29.15 -3.37 -45.55
C PHE A 10 -28.04 -2.34 -45.76
N LEU A 11 -28.28 -1.08 -45.37
CA LEU A 11 -27.23 -0.09 -45.17
C LEU A 11 -26.66 -0.27 -43.76
N LEU A 12 -25.63 -1.11 -43.64
CA LEU A 12 -24.71 -1.07 -42.51
C LEU A 12 -23.96 0.28 -42.56
N PRO A 13 -23.98 1.10 -41.50
CA PRO A 13 -23.07 2.23 -41.44
C PRO A 13 -21.64 1.70 -41.35
N LEU A 14 -20.82 2.14 -42.30
CA LEU A 14 -19.38 1.94 -42.35
C LEU A 14 -18.78 2.55 -41.07
N VAL A 15 -18.44 1.72 -40.10
CA VAL A 15 -17.61 2.13 -38.96
C VAL A 15 -16.24 2.46 -39.54
N SER A 16 -15.95 3.76 -39.70
CA SER A 16 -14.60 4.20 -39.97
C SER A 16 -13.74 3.81 -38.76
N ALA A 17 -12.80 2.90 -39.00
CA ALA A 17 -11.77 2.56 -38.03
C ALA A 17 -10.98 3.83 -37.72
N MET A 18 -11.27 4.47 -36.59
CA MET A 18 -10.32 5.39 -36.00
C MET A 18 -9.08 4.58 -35.64
N PRO A 19 -7.87 5.03 -36.03
CA PRO A 19 -6.66 4.38 -35.56
C PRO A 19 -6.68 4.52 -34.04
N VAL A 20 -6.71 3.38 -33.37
CA VAL A 20 -6.37 3.27 -31.96
C VAL A 20 -5.01 3.93 -31.84
N LEU A 21 -4.93 5.04 -31.09
CA LEU A 21 -3.64 5.53 -30.62
C LEU A 21 -3.07 4.37 -29.80
N ASP A 22 -2.09 3.67 -30.37
CA ASP A 22 -1.24 2.78 -29.61
C ASP A 22 -0.65 3.62 -28.49
N ALA A 23 -1.22 3.46 -27.30
CA ALA A 23 -0.54 3.82 -26.08
C ALA A 23 0.62 2.85 -25.98
N GLU A 24 1.74 3.22 -26.62
CA GLU A 24 3.05 2.64 -26.34
C GLU A 24 3.19 2.68 -24.81
N LEU A 25 3.03 1.51 -24.19
CA LEU A 25 3.22 1.32 -22.77
C LEU A 25 4.63 1.83 -22.47
N ALA A 26 4.72 3.00 -21.83
CA ALA A 26 5.97 3.70 -21.59
C ALA A 26 7.04 2.70 -21.16
N THR A 27 8.03 2.50 -22.01
CA THR A 27 9.16 1.64 -21.68
C THR A 27 9.85 2.25 -20.45
N PRO A 28 10.20 1.46 -19.43
CA PRO A 28 10.88 2.00 -18.27
C PRO A 28 12.18 2.66 -18.74
N ALA A 29 12.36 3.94 -18.41
CA ALA A 29 13.54 4.70 -18.78
C ALA A 29 14.78 3.92 -18.34
N LYS A 30 15.62 3.52 -19.32
CA LYS A 30 16.84 2.74 -19.07
C LYS A 30 17.93 3.56 -18.36
N ASN A 31 17.77 4.88 -18.30
CA ASN A 31 18.72 5.79 -17.66
C ASN A 31 18.03 6.55 -16.53
N GLU A 32 18.54 6.37 -15.32
CA GLU A 32 18.10 7.14 -14.15
C GLU A 32 18.35 8.63 -14.39
N THR A 33 17.31 9.45 -14.25
CA THR A 33 17.45 10.89 -14.34
C THR A 33 18.32 11.42 -13.19
N ALA A 34 18.96 12.58 -13.36
CA ALA A 34 19.72 13.22 -12.28
C ALA A 34 18.83 13.47 -11.03
N ALA A 35 17.54 13.74 -11.24
CA ALA A 35 16.55 13.88 -10.18
C ALA A 35 16.32 12.56 -9.42
N GLU A 36 16.19 11.44 -10.11
CA GLU A 36 16.06 10.11 -9.48
C GLU A 36 17.30 9.75 -8.65
N ARG A 37 18.50 10.02 -9.16
CA ARG A 37 19.75 9.76 -8.43
C ARG A 37 19.83 10.58 -7.14
N SER A 38 19.46 11.85 -7.21
CA SER A 38 19.39 12.74 -6.05
C SER A 38 18.39 12.21 -5.01
N LEU A 39 17.19 11.81 -5.46
CA LEU A 39 16.16 11.25 -4.59
C LEU A 39 16.63 9.96 -3.89
N LYS A 40 17.25 9.03 -4.62
CA LYS A 40 17.82 7.80 -4.06
C LYS A 40 18.89 8.09 -3.01
N THR A 41 19.75 9.07 -3.28
CA THR A 41 20.80 9.49 -2.35
C THR A 41 20.22 10.06 -1.06
N MET A 42 19.20 10.92 -1.17
CA MET A 42 18.51 11.47 0.00
C MET A 42 17.78 10.39 0.79
N ALA A 43 17.10 9.45 0.12
CA ALA A 43 16.44 8.33 0.78
C ALA A 43 17.42 7.44 1.54
N ALA A 44 18.58 7.11 0.94
CA ALA A 44 19.64 6.34 1.59
C ALA A 44 20.22 7.06 2.83
N LYS A 45 20.41 8.39 2.73
CA LYS A 45 20.86 9.19 3.88
C LYS A 45 19.82 9.21 5.00
N ALA A 46 18.54 9.42 4.67
CA ALA A 46 17.45 9.41 5.64
C ALA A 46 17.33 8.04 6.34
N LEU A 47 17.47 6.96 5.58
CA LEU A 47 17.51 5.60 6.09
C LEU A 47 18.64 5.39 7.11
N ASN A 48 19.87 5.75 6.73
CA ASN A 48 21.04 5.60 7.61
C ASN A 48 20.90 6.42 8.89
N ASN A 49 20.43 7.67 8.78
CA ASN A 49 20.18 8.52 9.95
C ASN A 49 19.13 7.90 10.88
N THR A 50 18.03 7.37 10.32
CA THR A 50 16.97 6.72 11.09
C THR A 50 17.49 5.48 11.82
N LEU A 51 18.28 4.65 11.14
CA LEU A 51 18.88 3.45 11.72
C LEU A 51 19.94 3.77 12.79
N ALA A 52 20.62 4.90 12.69
CA ALA A 52 21.54 5.38 13.72
C ALA A 52 20.79 5.87 14.97
N THR A 53 19.71 6.63 14.78
CA THR A 53 18.84 7.05 15.90
C THR A 53 18.25 5.84 16.62
N LEU A 54 17.76 4.84 15.86
CA LEU A 54 17.23 3.61 16.43
C LEU A 54 18.25 2.91 17.34
N ASP A 55 19.50 2.75 16.88
CA ASP A 55 20.55 2.13 17.70
C ASP A 55 20.80 2.93 18.98
N ALA A 56 20.88 4.26 18.87
CA ALA A 56 21.09 5.13 20.02
C ALA A 56 19.97 4.99 21.06
N ASP A 57 18.71 4.95 20.60
CA ASP A 57 17.53 4.78 21.46
C ASP A 57 17.51 3.40 22.13
N VAL A 58 17.90 2.35 21.40
CA VAL A 58 18.02 0.99 21.93
C VAL A 58 19.07 0.92 23.03
N GLU A 59 20.24 1.52 22.82
CA GLU A 59 21.30 1.55 23.83
C GLU A 59 20.92 2.41 25.05
N ALA A 60 20.27 3.56 24.83
CA ALA A 60 19.74 4.39 25.92
C ALA A 60 18.70 3.63 26.75
N ALA A 61 17.78 2.91 26.10
CA ALA A 61 16.78 2.08 26.77
C ALA A 61 17.43 0.96 27.61
N LYS A 62 18.41 0.25 27.05
CA LYS A 62 19.17 -0.78 27.78
C LYS A 62 19.89 -0.21 29.00
N LYS A 63 20.54 0.95 28.85
CA LYS A 63 21.22 1.65 29.96
C LYS A 63 20.25 2.06 31.07
N ALA A 64 19.00 2.37 30.72
CA ALA A 64 17.92 2.63 31.66
C ALA A 64 17.30 1.35 32.29
N GLY A 65 17.82 0.16 31.99
CA GLY A 65 17.29 -1.12 32.47
C GLY A 65 16.02 -1.59 31.76
N LEU A 66 15.65 -0.97 30.63
CA LEU A 66 14.50 -1.36 29.83
C LEU A 66 14.89 -2.41 28.79
N LYS A 67 13.92 -3.24 28.39
CA LYS A 67 14.05 -4.19 27.27
C LYS A 67 13.37 -3.60 26.03
N PRO A 68 14.11 -2.98 25.10
CA PRO A 68 13.51 -2.38 23.91
C PRO A 68 12.92 -3.46 23.00
N ASN A 69 11.72 -3.21 22.47
CA ASN A 69 11.02 -4.11 21.55
C ASN A 69 11.06 -3.62 20.09
N CYS A 70 11.45 -2.36 19.86
CA CYS A 70 11.76 -1.80 18.55
C CYS A 70 13.28 -1.86 18.36
N THR A 71 13.74 -2.80 17.55
CA THR A 71 15.15 -3.03 17.24
C THR A 71 15.30 -3.22 15.74
N ARG A 72 16.53 -3.32 15.22
CA ARG A 72 16.76 -3.58 13.79
C ARG A 72 16.15 -4.89 13.30
N GLU A 73 15.96 -5.85 14.19
CA GLU A 73 15.40 -7.17 13.91
C GLU A 73 13.87 -7.14 13.88
N THR A 74 13.24 -6.24 14.65
CA THR A 74 11.78 -6.12 14.75
C THR A 74 11.21 -4.96 13.94
N LEU A 75 12.06 -4.12 13.35
CA LEU A 75 11.65 -2.98 12.54
C LEU A 75 10.94 -3.43 11.26
N GLU A 76 9.76 -2.86 11.04
CA GLU A 76 8.90 -3.09 9.89
C GLU A 76 9.08 -1.97 8.83
N TRP A 77 9.10 -2.32 7.54
CA TRP A 77 9.44 -1.43 6.43
C TRP A 77 8.27 -1.20 5.48
N ARG A 78 7.65 -0.02 5.47
CA ARG A 78 6.52 0.23 4.54
C ARG A 78 7.00 0.49 3.13
N GLN A 79 6.63 -0.36 2.18
CA GLN A 79 6.99 -0.21 0.77
C GLN A 79 5.86 0.47 -0.02
N GLU A 80 6.26 1.29 -0.99
CA GLU A 80 5.34 1.82 -1.99
C GLU A 80 4.78 0.68 -2.86
N PHE A 81 3.46 0.68 -3.10
CA PHE A 81 2.74 -0.45 -3.70
C PHE A 81 3.18 -0.79 -5.13
N GLY A 82 3.43 0.21 -5.97
CA GLY A 82 3.95 0.04 -7.34
C GLY A 82 5.32 -0.64 -7.38
N SER A 83 6.13 -0.41 -6.36
CA SER A 83 7.48 -0.93 -6.16
C SER A 83 7.51 -2.33 -5.52
N MET A 84 6.37 -2.85 -5.05
CA MET A 84 6.25 -4.21 -4.48
C MET A 84 6.35 -5.28 -5.58
N ALA A 85 6.84 -6.48 -5.21
CA ALA A 85 6.81 -7.62 -6.12
C ALA A 85 5.37 -8.01 -6.45
N LYS A 86 5.16 -8.64 -7.63
CA LYS A 86 3.81 -9.03 -8.08
C LYS A 86 3.12 -9.96 -7.09
N ASP A 87 3.85 -10.91 -6.52
CA ASP A 87 3.31 -11.84 -5.52
C ASP A 87 2.96 -11.11 -4.21
N ASP A 88 3.74 -10.08 -3.87
CA ASP A 88 3.47 -9.30 -2.68
C ASP A 88 2.20 -8.48 -2.79
N ARG A 89 1.97 -7.87 -3.96
CA ARG A 89 0.70 -7.19 -4.25
C ARG A 89 -0.48 -8.14 -4.20
N LYS A 90 -0.36 -9.35 -4.78
CA LYS A 90 -1.43 -10.36 -4.75
C LYS A 90 -1.75 -10.77 -3.32
N ALA A 91 -0.74 -11.01 -2.50
CA ALA A 91 -0.95 -11.43 -1.13
C ALA A 91 -1.54 -10.32 -0.25
N TYR A 92 -1.13 -9.05 -0.45
CA TYR A 92 -1.81 -7.91 0.16
C TYR A 92 -3.30 -7.87 -0.22
N THR A 93 -3.62 -7.92 -1.52
CA THR A 93 -5.01 -7.91 -1.99
C THR A 93 -5.82 -9.08 -1.43
N ALA A 94 -5.23 -10.27 -1.34
CA ALA A 94 -5.86 -11.44 -0.75
C ALA A 94 -6.15 -11.25 0.76
N ALA A 95 -5.24 -10.61 1.51
CA ALA A 95 -5.46 -10.29 2.91
C ALA A 95 -6.60 -9.28 3.10
N VAL A 96 -6.71 -8.26 2.23
CA VAL A 96 -7.83 -7.30 2.25
C VAL A 96 -9.15 -8.01 1.94
N ALA A 97 -9.19 -8.86 0.90
CA ALA A 97 -10.36 -9.67 0.57
C ALA A 97 -10.77 -10.59 1.74
N CYS A 98 -9.80 -11.15 2.45
CA CYS A 98 -10.06 -11.94 3.65
C CYS A 98 -10.71 -11.10 4.77
N LEU A 99 -10.29 -9.86 5.02
CA LEU A 99 -10.96 -8.98 5.99
C LEU A 99 -12.40 -8.64 5.57
N MET A 100 -12.64 -8.47 4.26
CA MET A 100 -14.00 -8.26 3.73
C MET A 100 -14.89 -9.51 3.86
N ALA A 101 -14.30 -10.71 3.95
CA ALA A 101 -15.03 -11.96 4.12
C ALA A 101 -15.27 -12.35 5.59
N LYS A 102 -14.44 -11.89 6.53
CA LYS A 102 -14.59 -12.21 7.96
C LYS A 102 -15.78 -11.48 8.58
N PRO A 103 -16.47 -12.09 9.56
CA PRO A 103 -17.63 -11.46 10.21
C PRO A 103 -17.22 -10.20 10.99
N ASN A 104 -18.06 -9.18 10.96
CA ASN A 104 -17.88 -7.95 11.73
C ASN A 104 -17.87 -8.22 13.25
N ARG A 105 -17.18 -7.35 14.00
CA ARG A 105 -17.19 -7.32 15.48
C ARG A 105 -18.03 -6.17 16.03
N THR A 106 -18.34 -5.16 15.22
CA THR A 106 -19.21 -4.06 15.63
C THR A 106 -20.57 -4.60 16.03
N PRO A 107 -21.05 -4.34 17.26
CA PRO A 107 -22.38 -4.76 17.68
C PRO A 107 -23.49 -4.17 16.80
N LYS A 108 -24.57 -4.94 16.58
CA LYS A 108 -25.69 -4.52 15.71
C LYS A 108 -26.39 -3.24 16.18
N ASN A 109 -26.36 -2.92 17.47
CA ASN A 109 -26.92 -1.68 18.02
C ASN A 109 -26.04 -0.44 17.73
N ILE A 110 -24.76 -0.64 17.38
CA ILE A 110 -23.86 0.44 16.94
C ILE A 110 -23.95 0.62 15.42
N SER A 111 -23.91 -0.48 14.67
CA SER A 111 -24.12 -0.45 13.22
C SER A 111 -24.91 -1.66 12.77
N THR A 112 -26.11 -1.41 12.25
CA THR A 112 -26.93 -2.41 11.59
C THR A 112 -26.44 -2.72 10.18
N GLY A 113 -25.53 -1.91 9.62
CA GLY A 113 -25.01 -2.01 8.26
C GLY A 113 -23.68 -2.75 8.13
N ALA A 114 -22.89 -2.87 9.21
CA ALA A 114 -21.62 -3.60 9.18
C ALA A 114 -21.85 -5.09 8.89
N ARG A 115 -21.09 -5.65 7.94
CA ARG A 115 -21.16 -7.07 7.54
C ARG A 115 -19.82 -7.78 7.68
N SER A 116 -18.73 -7.03 7.58
CA SER A 116 -17.38 -7.57 7.55
C SER A 116 -16.45 -6.96 8.60
N ARG A 117 -15.30 -7.60 8.83
CA ARG A 117 -14.20 -7.01 9.61
C ARG A 117 -13.69 -5.73 8.97
N PHE A 118 -13.72 -5.63 7.64
CA PHE A 118 -13.40 -4.41 6.92
C PHE A 118 -14.39 -3.28 7.24
N ASP A 119 -15.69 -3.58 7.34
CA ASP A 119 -16.70 -2.59 7.71
C ASP A 119 -16.52 -2.05 9.13
N ASP A 120 -15.94 -2.82 10.06
CA ASP A 120 -15.65 -2.33 11.41
C ASP A 120 -14.69 -1.13 11.41
N PHE A 121 -13.71 -1.14 10.49
CA PHE A 121 -12.79 -0.02 10.28
C PHE A 121 -13.55 1.20 9.74
N ILE A 122 -14.39 1.00 8.72
CA ILE A 122 -15.23 2.06 8.14
C ILE A 122 -16.13 2.67 9.20
N VAL A 123 -16.89 1.85 9.95
CA VAL A 123 -17.78 2.33 11.00
C VAL A 123 -17.01 3.14 12.04
N THR A 124 -15.85 2.65 12.48
CA THR A 124 -15.00 3.39 13.42
C THR A 124 -14.59 4.75 12.88
N HIS A 125 -14.15 4.82 11.61
CA HIS A 125 -13.76 6.09 10.97
C HIS A 125 -14.94 7.05 10.82
N VAL A 126 -16.11 6.56 10.41
CA VAL A 126 -17.34 7.35 10.30
C VAL A 126 -17.75 7.92 11.65
N LEU A 127 -17.77 7.10 12.71
CA LEU A 127 -18.15 7.55 14.06
C LEU A 127 -17.14 8.53 14.67
N GLN A 128 -15.87 8.43 14.30
CA GLN A 128 -14.81 9.29 14.85
C GLN A 128 -14.53 10.53 14.00
N THR A 129 -15.06 10.60 12.77
CA THR A 129 -14.82 11.71 11.82
C THR A 129 -14.86 13.10 12.45
N PRO A 130 -15.88 13.48 13.27
CA PRO A 130 -15.97 14.82 13.86
C PRO A 130 -14.85 15.18 14.84
N PHE A 131 -14.12 14.18 15.35
CA PHE A 131 -13.05 14.35 16.34
C PHE A 131 -11.66 14.22 15.73
N VAL A 132 -11.56 13.53 14.59
CA VAL A 132 -10.26 13.12 14.02
C VAL A 132 -9.90 13.86 12.74
N HIS A 133 -10.78 14.68 12.18
CA HIS A 133 -10.47 15.59 11.07
C HIS A 133 -10.49 17.03 11.56
N ASP A 134 -9.69 17.90 10.91
CA ASP A 134 -9.50 19.31 11.29
C ASP A 134 -9.14 19.50 12.76
N SER A 135 -8.44 18.51 13.34
CA SER A 135 -8.08 18.46 14.75
C SER A 135 -6.60 18.12 14.94
N ALA A 136 -6.08 18.47 16.12
CA ALA A 136 -4.70 18.13 16.51
C ALA A 136 -4.44 16.62 16.49
N THR A 137 -5.49 15.80 16.60
CA THR A 137 -5.38 14.34 16.59
C THR A 137 -5.37 13.73 15.20
N PHE A 138 -5.54 14.51 14.12
CA PHE A 138 -5.63 13.99 12.75
C PHE A 138 -4.48 13.04 12.39
N LEU A 139 -3.24 13.51 12.46
CA LEU A 139 -2.06 12.71 12.12
C LEU A 139 -1.83 11.51 13.06
N PRO A 140 -1.82 11.68 14.41
CA PRO A 140 -1.59 10.53 15.29
C PRO A 140 -2.72 9.49 15.24
N TRP A 141 -3.99 9.91 15.12
CA TRP A 141 -5.12 9.00 15.02
C TRP A 141 -5.06 8.17 13.74
N HIS A 142 -4.82 8.80 12.58
CA HIS A 142 -4.72 8.07 11.31
C HIS A 142 -3.48 7.16 11.27
N ARG A 143 -2.36 7.58 11.88
CA ARG A 143 -1.17 6.71 12.03
C ARG A 143 -1.50 5.44 12.82
N TRP A 144 -2.21 5.59 13.93
CA TRP A 144 -2.63 4.46 14.76
C TRP A 144 -3.69 3.59 14.07
N TYR A 145 -4.67 4.21 13.43
CA TYR A 145 -5.72 3.54 12.66
C TYR A 145 -5.13 2.63 11.57
N LEU A 146 -4.19 3.17 10.77
CA LEU A 146 -3.50 2.38 9.74
C LEU A 146 -2.63 1.27 10.34
N TYR A 147 -1.97 1.51 11.49
CA TYR A 147 -1.21 0.47 12.18
C TYR A 147 -2.11 -0.70 12.63
N ILE A 148 -3.28 -0.41 13.22
CA ILE A 148 -4.20 -1.47 13.64
C ILE A 148 -4.80 -2.22 12.44
N TYR A 149 -5.08 -1.52 11.34
CA TYR A 149 -5.49 -2.14 10.08
C TYR A 149 -4.40 -3.11 9.57
N GLU A 150 -3.14 -2.67 9.56
CA GLU A 150 -1.98 -3.46 9.17
C GLU A 150 -1.79 -4.70 10.06
N VAL A 151 -1.90 -4.54 11.38
CA VAL A 151 -1.87 -5.65 12.34
C VAL A 151 -3.01 -6.63 12.09
N SER A 152 -4.20 -6.15 11.74
CA SER A 152 -5.37 -7.00 11.47
C SER A 152 -5.20 -7.81 10.19
N LEU A 153 -4.65 -7.20 9.13
CA LEU A 153 -4.27 -7.93 7.91
C LEU A 153 -3.30 -9.08 8.23
N ARG A 154 -2.27 -8.83 9.06
CA ARG A 154 -1.29 -9.86 9.44
C ARG A 154 -1.88 -10.94 10.35
N LYS A 155 -2.52 -10.55 11.44
CA LYS A 155 -2.96 -11.47 12.50
C LYS A 155 -4.22 -12.24 12.16
N GLU A 156 -5.14 -11.62 11.41
CA GLU A 156 -6.43 -12.26 11.09
C GLU A 156 -6.38 -13.00 9.75
N CYS A 157 -5.56 -12.52 8.80
CA CYS A 157 -5.58 -12.97 7.40
C CYS A 157 -4.22 -13.42 6.83
N GLY A 158 -3.13 -13.32 7.61
CA GLY A 158 -1.79 -13.70 7.14
C GLY A 158 -1.63 -15.21 6.99
N THR A 159 -1.27 -15.65 5.78
CA THR A 159 -0.61 -16.94 5.57
C THR A 159 0.82 -16.84 6.15
N GLY A 160 1.31 -17.89 6.81
CA GLY A 160 2.54 -17.88 7.63
C GLY A 160 3.88 -17.58 6.94
N ASN A 161 3.88 -16.95 5.76
CA ASN A 161 5.02 -16.33 5.07
C ASN A 161 4.54 -15.23 4.09
N GLY A 162 3.46 -14.51 4.44
CA GLY A 162 2.77 -13.55 3.59
C GLY A 162 3.34 -12.12 3.71
N PRO A 163 3.56 -11.41 2.59
CA PRO A 163 4.17 -10.09 2.54
C PRO A 163 3.14 -9.07 3.01
N ASN A 164 3.37 -8.63 4.22
CA ASN A 164 2.91 -7.35 4.71
C ASN A 164 3.34 -6.24 3.75
N MET A 165 2.51 -5.20 3.67
CA MET A 165 2.91 -3.89 3.15
C MET A 165 4.16 -3.34 3.88
N SER A 166 4.61 -4.04 4.94
CA SER A 166 5.80 -3.84 5.77
C SER A 166 7.00 -4.81 5.60
N THR A 167 7.02 -5.80 4.68
CA THR A 167 8.23 -6.62 4.38
C THR A 167 8.56 -6.55 2.89
N PRO A 168 9.30 -5.53 2.47
CA PRO A 168 10.42 -5.82 1.61
C PRO A 168 11.34 -6.76 2.40
N ARG A 169 11.79 -7.84 1.75
CA ARG A 169 13.11 -8.40 2.06
C ARG A 169 14.05 -7.20 2.21
N ARG A 170 14.77 -7.06 3.34
CA ARG A 170 15.74 -5.98 3.57
C ARG A 170 16.40 -5.67 2.22
N PRO A 171 16.33 -4.44 1.69
CA PRO A 171 16.94 -4.15 0.41
C PRO A 171 18.38 -4.65 0.48
N PRO A 172 18.85 -5.47 -0.48
CA PRO A 172 20.23 -5.91 -0.47
C PRO A 172 21.10 -4.66 -0.33
N PRO A 173 22.16 -4.69 0.50
CA PRO A 173 23.06 -3.55 0.60
C PRO A 173 23.42 -3.16 -0.83
N SER A 174 23.19 -1.89 -1.18
CA SER A 174 23.52 -1.38 -2.51
C SER A 174 24.93 -1.83 -2.84
N SER A 175 25.11 -2.52 -3.97
CA SER A 175 26.41 -3.03 -4.40
C SER A 175 27.47 -1.94 -4.58
N THR A 176 27.12 -0.67 -4.40
CA THR A 176 28.03 0.42 -4.11
C THR A 176 28.26 0.54 -2.61
N ALA A 177 29.03 -0.40 -2.06
CA ALA A 177 29.95 -0.01 -0.99
C ALA A 177 30.84 1.08 -1.59
N MET A 178 30.68 2.33 -1.14
CA MET A 178 31.77 3.29 -1.31
C MET A 178 33.01 2.67 -0.68
N PRO A 179 34.15 2.59 -1.39
CA PRO A 179 35.40 2.23 -0.75
C PRO A 179 35.65 3.27 0.34
N THR A 180 35.73 2.81 1.58
CA THR A 180 36.30 3.60 2.68
C THR A 180 37.76 3.94 2.33
N PRO A 181 38.26 5.12 2.74
CA PRO A 181 39.62 5.56 2.45
C PRO A 181 40.68 4.61 3.00
#